data_AF-A0A2T2ZI20-F1
#
_entry.id   AF-A0A2T2ZI20-F1
#
_cell.length_a   1.000
_cell.length_b   1.000
_cell.length_c   1.000
_cell.angle_alpha   90.00
_cell.angle_beta   90.00
_cell.angle_gamma   90.00
#
_symmetry.space_group_name_H-M   'P 1'
#
loop_
_entity.id
_entity.type
_entity.pdbx_description
1 polymer ?
#
loop_
_entity_poly.entity_id
_entity_poly.type
_entity_poly.pdbx_seq_one_letter_code
_entity_poly.pdbx_strand_id
1 'polypeptide(L)'
;MVRVIELLSRRPAEHLSLARIVRETGLSRATAHAVLTQLTADGWTVRDLDGNYGLGMGLLAVARRAEAAFPLRRLAADLLREFVAEQGFPVFLAERDDGSIIITEVAGTPSVPWIRQGRRLPLAPPVAREFIAWAPASERTAWIDHADPAHRERLLAVLDAVRARGYSVERLADESAPILEALAAMRNSPVTDPLRNRLGSMITDLITIDYLPDELGAENAVVTVAAPIFAGDRVIAAVVACPDTRLSAQDLTNLGAAITTTAEKITRTTTGI
;
A
#
# COMPACT_ATOMS: atom_id res chain seq x y z
N MET A 1 4.61 11.11 22.49
CA MET A 1 4.96 9.66 22.52
C MET A 1 4.97 9.06 21.12
N VAL A 2 3.83 8.93 20.44
CA VAL A 2 3.71 8.23 19.13
C VAL A 2 4.72 8.70 18.08
N ARG A 3 4.87 10.03 17.90
CA ARG A 3 5.79 10.61 16.91
C ARG A 3 7.28 10.29 17.13
N VAL A 4 7.69 9.98 18.37
CA VAL A 4 9.05 9.54 18.68
C VAL A 4 9.25 8.09 18.26
N ILE A 5 8.27 7.23 18.56
CA ILE A 5 8.30 5.82 18.13
C ILE A 5 8.25 5.72 16.60
N GLU A 6 7.42 6.51 15.92
CA GLU A 6 7.38 6.58 14.45
C GLU A 6 8.70 7.03 13.83
N LEU A 7 9.42 7.94 14.49
CA LEU A 7 10.73 8.39 14.04
C LEU A 7 11.77 7.26 14.13
N LEU A 8 11.81 6.58 15.27
CA LEU A 8 12.73 5.48 15.51
C LEU A 8 12.40 4.25 14.65
N SER A 9 11.11 3.96 14.39
CA SER A 9 10.69 2.82 13.57
C SER A 9 11.05 2.96 12.09
N ARG A 10 11.19 4.19 11.59
CA ARG A 10 11.73 4.46 10.24
C ARG A 10 13.23 4.24 10.13
N ARG A 11 13.94 4.11 11.26
CA ARG A 11 15.39 3.91 11.34
C ARG A 11 15.74 2.84 12.39
N PRO A 12 15.26 1.60 12.21
CA PRO A 12 15.32 0.58 13.26
C PRO A 12 16.75 0.18 13.66
N ALA A 13 17.74 0.45 12.80
CA ALA A 13 19.15 0.18 13.06
C ALA A 13 19.93 1.39 13.64
N GLU A 14 19.32 2.57 13.73
CA GLU A 14 19.98 3.78 14.25
C GLU A 14 19.57 4.05 15.70
N HIS A 15 20.53 4.57 16.47
CA HIS A 15 20.26 5.23 17.74
C HIS A 15 20.38 6.75 17.57
N LEU A 16 19.34 7.49 17.96
CA LEU A 16 19.25 8.93 17.72
C LEU A 16 19.49 9.73 19.01
N SER A 17 20.28 10.79 18.92
CA SER A 17 20.45 11.72 20.03
C SER A 17 19.16 12.48 20.35
N LEU A 18 18.99 12.90 21.61
CA LEU A 18 17.85 13.73 22.03
C LEU A 18 17.71 14.99 21.15
N ALA A 19 18.82 15.63 20.79
CA ALA A 19 18.82 16.83 19.94
C ALA A 19 18.28 16.53 18.54
N ARG A 20 18.65 15.37 17.95
CA ARG A 20 18.13 14.95 16.65
C ARG A 20 16.64 14.62 16.72
N ILE A 21 16.19 13.93 17.77
CA ILE A 21 14.77 13.62 17.99
C ILE A 21 13.95 14.91 18.14
N VAL A 22 14.41 15.87 18.95
CA VAL A 22 13.78 17.19 19.10
C VAL A 22 13.63 17.89 17.75
N ARG A 23 14.71 17.95 16.97
CA ARG A 23 14.74 18.60 15.66
C ARG A 23 13.76 17.96 14.66
N GLU A 24 13.70 16.62 14.62
CA GLU A 24 12.89 15.91 13.63
C GLU A 24 11.42 15.74 14.04
N THR A 25 11.12 15.75 15.34
CA THR A 25 9.74 15.65 15.84
C THR A 25 9.07 17.01 16.05
N GLY A 26 9.85 18.08 16.23
CA GLY A 26 9.36 19.41 16.59
C GLY A 26 8.94 19.56 18.06
N LEU A 27 9.19 18.54 18.89
CA LEU A 27 8.87 18.59 20.33
C LEU A 27 9.86 19.49 21.08
N SER A 28 9.41 20.12 22.17
CA SER A 28 10.34 20.80 23.08
C SER A 28 11.33 19.81 23.69
N ARG A 29 12.52 20.27 24.08
CA ARG A 29 13.54 19.41 24.72
C ARG A 29 13.03 18.75 26.00
N ALA A 30 12.29 19.48 26.83
CA ALA A 30 11.70 18.96 28.06
C ALA A 30 10.65 17.87 27.76
N THR A 31 9.77 18.11 26.79
CA THR A 31 8.75 17.14 26.36
C THR A 31 9.38 15.88 25.78
N ALA A 32 10.35 16.02 24.87
CA ALA A 32 11.04 14.89 24.27
C ALA A 32 11.77 14.05 25.33
N HIS A 33 12.44 14.70 26.29
CA HIS A 33 13.09 14.00 27.39
C HIS A 33 12.08 13.23 28.25
N ALA A 34 11.00 13.87 28.72
CA ALA A 34 9.98 13.20 29.55
C ALA A 34 9.35 12.00 28.82
N VAL A 35 9.04 12.15 27.53
CA VAL A 35 8.53 11.06 26.68
C VAL A 35 9.52 9.91 26.58
N LEU A 36 10.80 10.19 26.30
CA LEU A 36 11.83 9.16 26.16
C LEU A 36 12.15 8.47 27.49
N THR A 37 12.13 9.20 28.60
CA THR A 37 12.25 8.63 29.95
C THR A 37 11.16 7.59 30.19
N GLN A 38 9.90 7.93 29.91
CA GLN A 38 8.79 7.01 30.10
C GLN A 38 8.88 5.80 29.15
N LEU A 39 9.11 6.03 27.85
CA LEU A 39 9.26 4.95 26.88
C LEU A 39 10.42 4.00 27.22
N THR A 40 11.49 4.52 27.84
CA THR A 40 12.63 3.71 28.27
C THR A 40 12.29 2.92 29.53
N ALA A 41 11.58 3.53 30.48
CA ALA A 41 11.09 2.84 31.68
C ALA A 41 10.12 1.69 31.32
N ASP A 42 9.29 1.88 30.30
CA ASP A 42 8.36 0.87 29.78
C ASP A 42 9.05 -0.17 28.87
N GLY A 43 10.35 0.00 28.59
CA GLY A 43 11.14 -0.89 27.73
C GLY A 43 10.86 -0.77 26.23
N TRP A 44 10.14 0.26 25.81
CA TRP A 44 9.79 0.53 24.40
C TRP A 44 10.93 1.23 23.64
N THR A 45 11.80 1.94 24.36
CA THR A 45 13.07 2.45 23.85
C THR A 45 14.22 1.98 24.71
N VAL A 46 15.42 1.95 24.15
CA VAL A 46 16.68 1.74 24.88
C VAL A 46 17.53 2.99 24.76
N ARG A 47 18.35 3.25 25.77
CA ARG A 47 19.35 4.32 25.75
C ARG A 47 20.73 3.70 25.83
N ASP A 48 21.58 3.97 24.84
CA ASP A 48 22.95 3.45 24.82
C ASP A 48 23.90 4.28 25.72
N LEU A 49 25.16 3.85 25.76
CA LEU A 49 26.21 4.48 26.58
C LEU A 49 26.51 5.93 26.15
N ASP A 50 26.32 6.25 24.87
CA ASP A 50 26.48 7.60 24.33
C ASP A 50 25.23 8.48 24.58
N GLY A 51 24.20 7.90 25.20
CA GLY A 51 22.97 8.58 25.56
C GLY A 51 21.99 8.74 24.40
N ASN A 52 22.20 8.03 23.30
CA ASN A 52 21.30 7.99 22.15
C ASN A 52 20.20 6.94 22.36
N TYR A 53 19.09 7.11 21.66
CA TYR A 53 17.87 6.31 21.85
C TYR A 53 17.57 5.45 20.63
N GLY A 54 17.28 4.17 20.85
CA GLY A 54 16.82 3.18 19.86
C GLY A 54 15.53 2.50 20.29
N LEU A 55 15.00 1.61 19.44
CA LEU A 55 13.83 0.79 19.78
C LEU A 55 14.18 -0.30 20.80
N GLY A 56 13.33 -0.47 21.80
CA GLY A 56 13.48 -1.50 22.84
C GLY A 56 12.64 -2.74 22.58
N MET A 57 13.06 -3.87 23.17
CA MET A 57 12.39 -5.18 23.02
C MET A 57 10.96 -5.21 23.60
N GLY A 58 10.64 -4.33 24.55
CA GLY A 58 9.27 -4.20 25.06
C GLY A 58 8.28 -3.83 23.96
N LEU A 59 8.68 -2.96 23.02
CA LEU A 59 7.86 -2.59 21.87
C LEU A 59 7.63 -3.78 20.94
N LEU A 60 8.66 -4.61 20.70
CA LEU A 60 8.52 -5.82 19.89
C LEU A 60 7.53 -6.81 20.52
N ALA A 61 7.59 -6.99 21.85
CA ALA A 61 6.67 -7.86 22.56
C ALA A 61 5.22 -7.35 22.49
N VAL A 62 5.00 -6.03 22.53
CA VAL A 62 3.67 -5.43 22.31
C VAL A 62 3.23 -5.66 20.87
N ALA A 63 4.09 -5.40 19.88
CA ALA A 63 3.77 -5.57 18.47
C ALA A 63 3.36 -7.02 18.15
N ARG A 64 4.12 -8.03 18.61
CA ARG A 64 3.78 -9.44 18.41
C ARG A 64 2.46 -9.87 19.05
N ARG A 65 2.09 -9.27 20.18
CA ARG A 65 0.76 -9.52 20.78
C ARG A 65 -0.33 -8.80 20.00
N ALA A 66 -0.07 -7.58 19.55
CA ALA A 66 -0.98 -6.82 18.71
C ALA A 66 -1.22 -7.50 17.35
N GLU A 67 -0.27 -8.26 16.81
CA GLU A 67 -0.48 -9.07 15.59
C GLU A 67 -1.68 -10.03 15.73
N ALA A 68 -1.98 -10.54 16.94
CA ALA A 68 -3.15 -11.37 17.16
C ALA A 68 -4.48 -10.64 16.92
N ALA A 69 -4.49 -9.30 16.98
CA ALA A 69 -5.66 -8.48 16.68
C ALA A 69 -5.90 -8.31 15.17
N PHE A 70 -4.96 -8.74 14.31
CA PHE A 70 -5.04 -8.59 12.84
C PHE A 70 -5.03 -9.97 12.15
N PRO A 71 -6.10 -10.76 12.27
CA PRO A 71 -6.12 -12.15 11.81
C PRO A 71 -5.93 -12.28 10.29
N LEU A 72 -6.46 -11.34 9.51
CA LEU A 72 -6.38 -11.38 8.05
C LEU A 72 -4.94 -11.35 7.55
N ARG A 73 -4.12 -10.42 8.07
CA ARG A 73 -2.69 -10.33 7.78
C ARG A 73 -1.98 -11.67 7.98
N ARG A 74 -2.23 -12.32 9.11
CA ARG A 74 -1.62 -13.62 9.46
C ARG A 74 -2.05 -14.73 8.50
N LEU A 75 -3.32 -14.75 8.11
CA LEU A 75 -3.85 -15.75 7.17
C LEU A 75 -3.32 -15.54 5.75
N ALA A 76 -3.13 -14.30 5.34
CA ALA A 76 -2.64 -13.96 4.00
C ALA A 76 -1.14 -14.23 3.84
N ALA A 77 -0.32 -14.03 4.89
CA ALA A 77 1.14 -14.01 4.79
C ALA A 77 1.75 -15.23 4.06
N ASP A 78 1.24 -16.44 4.33
CA ASP A 78 1.76 -17.67 3.73
C ASP A 78 1.33 -17.78 2.26
N LEU A 79 0.06 -17.48 1.96
CA LEU A 79 -0.49 -17.46 0.61
C LEU A 79 0.18 -16.40 -0.27
N LEU A 80 0.57 -15.26 0.30
CA LEU A 80 1.35 -14.25 -0.42
C LEU A 80 2.74 -14.75 -0.77
N ARG A 81 3.41 -15.47 0.14
CA ARG A 81 4.73 -16.07 -0.14
C ARG A 81 4.65 -17.16 -1.19
N GLU A 82 3.60 -17.99 -1.15
CA GLU A 82 3.31 -18.98 -2.20
C GLU A 82 3.10 -18.30 -3.55
N PHE A 83 2.29 -17.24 -3.61
CA PHE A 83 2.08 -16.49 -4.84
C PHE A 83 3.38 -15.95 -5.44
N VAL A 84 4.27 -15.37 -4.62
CA VAL A 84 5.59 -14.89 -5.09
C VAL A 84 6.43 -16.05 -5.64
N ALA A 85 6.42 -17.20 -4.98
CA ALA A 85 7.16 -18.38 -5.43
C ALA A 85 6.65 -18.95 -6.76
N GLU A 86 5.34 -18.90 -6.99
CA GLU A 86 4.69 -19.44 -8.19
C GLU A 86 4.71 -18.45 -9.37
N GLN A 87 4.44 -17.17 -9.11
CA GLN A 87 4.26 -16.15 -10.16
C GLN A 87 5.50 -15.28 -10.37
N GLY A 88 6.46 -15.27 -9.43
CA GLY A 88 7.68 -14.48 -9.52
C GLY A 88 7.50 -12.97 -9.30
N PHE A 89 6.28 -12.49 -9.05
CA PHE A 89 6.00 -11.08 -8.81
C PHE A 89 5.84 -10.77 -7.32
N PRO A 90 6.40 -9.65 -6.82
CA PRO A 90 6.08 -9.15 -5.49
C PRO A 90 4.57 -8.91 -5.34
N VAL A 91 4.07 -9.09 -4.12
CA VAL A 91 2.65 -8.98 -3.81
C VAL A 91 2.45 -8.32 -2.46
N PHE A 92 1.38 -7.57 -2.29
CA PHE A 92 1.01 -6.99 -1.00
C PHE A 92 -0.47 -7.19 -0.66
N LEU A 93 -0.77 -7.13 0.64
CA LEU A 93 -2.12 -7.07 1.17
C LEU A 93 -2.47 -5.61 1.45
N ALA A 94 -3.54 -5.12 0.83
CA ALA A 94 -4.18 -3.86 1.19
C ALA A 94 -5.44 -4.13 2.01
N GLU A 95 -5.55 -3.54 3.19
CA GLU A 95 -6.74 -3.63 4.04
C GLU A 95 -7.46 -2.29 4.07
N ARG A 96 -8.79 -2.34 3.99
CA ARG A 96 -9.63 -1.15 4.06
C ARG A 96 -9.66 -0.62 5.49
N ASP A 97 -9.39 0.66 5.63
CA ASP A 97 -9.53 1.40 6.88
C ASP A 97 -10.28 2.70 6.62
N ASP A 98 -11.60 2.65 6.85
CA ASP A 98 -12.54 3.76 6.62
C ASP A 98 -12.43 4.34 5.19
N GLY A 99 -12.10 5.63 5.05
CA GLY A 99 -11.88 6.33 3.78
C GLY A 99 -10.50 6.09 3.13
N SER A 100 -9.82 5.01 3.50
CA SER A 100 -8.48 4.71 3.02
C SER A 100 -8.21 3.20 2.91
N ILE A 101 -7.06 2.87 2.33
CA ILE A 101 -6.48 1.54 2.38
C ILE A 101 -5.09 1.62 3.01
N ILE A 102 -4.70 0.59 3.76
CA ILE A 102 -3.37 0.45 4.35
C ILE A 102 -2.72 -0.82 3.80
N ILE A 103 -1.48 -0.72 3.35
CA ILE A 103 -0.65 -1.90 3.05
C ILE A 103 -0.21 -2.52 4.36
N THR A 104 -0.69 -3.72 4.68
CA THR A 104 -0.41 -4.38 5.97
C THR A 104 0.57 -5.53 5.86
N GLU A 105 0.73 -6.10 4.67
CA GLU A 105 1.72 -7.15 4.39
C GLU A 105 2.34 -6.98 3.01
N VAL A 106 3.62 -7.35 2.86
CA VAL A 106 4.34 -7.34 1.59
C VAL A 106 5.21 -8.59 1.52
N ALA A 107 5.09 -9.36 0.44
CA ALA A 107 5.95 -10.48 0.13
C ALA A 107 6.73 -10.22 -1.17
N GLY A 108 7.98 -10.65 -1.19
CA GLY A 108 8.93 -10.30 -2.26
C GLY A 108 9.50 -8.89 -2.11
N THR A 109 10.19 -8.42 -3.15
CA THR A 109 10.85 -7.10 -3.16
C THR A 109 10.28 -6.25 -4.29
N PRO A 110 9.26 -5.42 -4.04
CA PRO A 110 8.74 -4.49 -5.04
C PRO A 110 9.84 -3.56 -5.57
N SER A 111 9.86 -3.32 -6.87
CA SER A 111 10.71 -2.32 -7.53
C SER A 111 10.37 -0.89 -7.11
N VAL A 112 9.11 -0.67 -6.70
CA VAL A 112 8.55 0.65 -6.42
C VAL A 112 8.61 1.01 -4.93
N PRO A 113 9.36 2.05 -4.51
CA PRO A 113 9.63 2.31 -3.08
C PRO A 113 8.43 2.71 -2.21
N TRP A 114 7.30 3.10 -2.81
CA TRP A 114 6.10 3.45 -2.04
C TRP A 114 5.32 2.22 -1.56
N ILE A 115 5.55 1.06 -2.17
CA ILE A 115 4.94 -0.22 -1.79
C ILE A 115 5.70 -0.75 -0.57
N ARG A 116 5.15 -0.47 0.62
CA ARG A 116 5.74 -0.88 1.90
C ARG A 116 4.66 -0.97 2.97
N GLN A 117 4.87 -1.86 3.95
CA GLN A 117 3.99 -1.98 5.10
C GLN A 117 3.77 -0.62 5.81
N GLY A 118 2.55 -0.40 6.27
CA GLY A 118 2.08 0.83 6.90
C GLY A 118 1.83 1.99 5.92
N ARG A 119 2.01 1.80 4.61
CA ARG A 119 1.65 2.83 3.63
C ARG A 119 0.13 2.96 3.59
N ARG A 120 -0.36 4.19 3.76
CA ARG A 120 -1.77 4.55 3.58
C ARG A 120 -1.98 5.18 2.20
N LEU A 121 -3.06 4.81 1.53
CA LEU A 121 -3.51 5.37 0.26
C LEU A 121 -5.00 5.77 0.39
N PRO A 122 -5.44 6.83 -0.29
CA PRO A 122 -6.84 7.22 -0.25
C PRO A 122 -7.72 6.17 -0.94
N LEU A 123 -8.91 5.92 -0.40
CA LEU A 123 -9.96 5.17 -1.09
C LEU A 123 -10.73 6.15 -1.97
N ALA A 124 -10.10 6.60 -3.06
CA ALA A 124 -10.61 7.66 -3.93
C ALA A 124 -10.17 7.43 -5.39
N PRO A 125 -10.89 7.98 -6.38
CA PRO A 125 -10.53 7.85 -7.79
C PRO A 125 -9.13 8.42 -8.12
N PRO A 126 -8.44 7.84 -9.13
CA PRO A 126 -8.82 6.66 -9.91
C PRO A 126 -8.39 5.32 -9.26
N VAL A 127 -7.86 5.32 -8.03
CA VAL A 127 -7.23 4.15 -7.37
C VAL A 127 -8.21 3.35 -6.51
N ALA A 128 -7.79 2.17 -6.04
CA ALA A 128 -8.57 1.30 -5.14
C ALA A 128 -9.95 0.86 -5.70
N ARG A 129 -10.02 0.66 -7.02
CA ARG A 129 -11.26 0.33 -7.75
C ARG A 129 -11.83 -1.03 -7.34
N GLU A 130 -10.96 -1.97 -6.99
CA GLU A 130 -11.29 -3.30 -6.48
C GLU A 130 -12.10 -3.26 -5.18
N PHE A 131 -11.99 -2.19 -4.38
CA PHE A 131 -12.81 -1.99 -3.18
C PHE A 131 -14.21 -1.42 -3.49
N ILE A 132 -14.39 -0.84 -4.68
CA ILE A 132 -15.59 -0.08 -5.07
C ILE A 132 -16.46 -0.84 -6.07
N ALA A 133 -15.89 -1.69 -6.93
CA ALA A 133 -16.62 -2.40 -7.99
C ALA A 133 -17.77 -3.29 -7.47
N TRP A 134 -17.66 -3.77 -6.23
CA TRP A 134 -18.71 -4.53 -5.52
C TRP A 134 -19.47 -3.73 -4.46
N ALA A 135 -19.07 -2.48 -4.20
CA ALA A 135 -19.69 -1.66 -3.17
C ALA A 135 -21.15 -1.31 -3.52
N PRO A 136 -21.99 -0.98 -2.51
CA PRO A 136 -23.35 -0.50 -2.74
C PRO A 136 -23.38 0.70 -3.69
N ALA A 137 -24.49 0.85 -4.42
CA ALA A 137 -24.63 1.92 -5.43
C ALA A 137 -24.36 3.32 -4.85
N SER A 138 -24.78 3.60 -3.62
CA SER A 138 -24.53 4.87 -2.93
C SER A 138 -23.04 5.14 -2.72
N GLU A 139 -22.26 4.11 -2.38
CA GLU A 139 -20.81 4.24 -2.18
C GLU A 139 -20.09 4.39 -3.51
N ARG A 140 -20.50 3.64 -4.54
CA ARG A 140 -20.00 3.80 -5.91
C ARG A 140 -20.22 5.23 -6.41
N THR A 141 -21.43 5.77 -6.26
CA THR A 141 -21.74 7.17 -6.64
C THR A 141 -20.89 8.16 -5.86
N ALA A 142 -20.81 8.03 -4.54
CA ALA A 142 -20.01 8.92 -3.72
C ALA A 142 -18.52 8.90 -4.12
N TRP A 143 -17.97 7.72 -4.44
CA TRP A 143 -16.60 7.59 -4.92
C TRP A 143 -16.42 8.28 -6.29
N ILE A 144 -17.32 8.04 -7.25
CA ILE A 144 -17.29 8.67 -8.59
C ILE A 144 -17.45 10.19 -8.51
N ASP A 145 -18.22 10.73 -7.57
CA ASP A 145 -18.43 12.17 -7.42
C ASP A 145 -17.15 12.93 -7.05
N HIS A 146 -16.16 12.24 -6.47
CA HIS A 146 -14.83 12.80 -6.19
C HIS A 146 -13.88 12.75 -7.40
N ALA A 147 -14.27 12.08 -8.50
CA ALA A 147 -13.48 12.07 -9.72
C ALA A 147 -13.68 13.34 -10.55
N ASP A 148 -12.68 13.67 -11.36
CA ASP A 148 -12.83 14.63 -12.45
C ASP A 148 -14.04 14.25 -13.31
N PRO A 149 -15.01 15.17 -13.56
CA PRO A 149 -16.15 14.93 -14.42
C PRO A 149 -15.81 14.28 -15.76
N ALA A 150 -14.67 14.63 -16.37
CA ALA A 150 -14.21 14.07 -17.64
C ALA A 150 -13.88 12.57 -17.59
N HIS A 151 -13.69 12.02 -16.40
CA HIS A 151 -13.30 10.63 -16.19
C HIS A 151 -14.42 9.75 -15.62
N ARG A 152 -15.55 10.33 -15.20
CA ARG A 152 -16.63 9.61 -14.50
C ARG A 152 -17.22 8.47 -15.32
N GLU A 153 -17.54 8.73 -16.59
CA GLU A 153 -18.10 7.70 -17.48
C GLU A 153 -17.14 6.52 -17.66
N ARG A 154 -15.86 6.82 -17.90
CA ARG A 154 -14.81 5.80 -18.01
C ARG A 154 -14.66 5.01 -16.72
N LEU A 155 -14.65 5.67 -15.57
CA LEU A 155 -14.53 5.01 -14.27
C LEU A 155 -15.71 4.08 -14.00
N LEU A 156 -16.94 4.48 -14.36
CA LEU A 156 -18.11 3.60 -14.26
C LEU A 156 -17.93 2.34 -15.11
N ALA A 157 -17.55 2.49 -16.38
CA ALA A 157 -17.26 1.36 -17.27
C ALA A 157 -16.17 0.44 -16.72
N VAL A 158 -15.11 1.02 -16.13
CA VAL A 158 -14.05 0.26 -15.49
C VAL A 158 -14.52 -0.48 -14.25
N LEU A 159 -15.33 0.12 -13.38
CA LEU A 159 -15.87 -0.60 -12.22
C LEU A 159 -16.69 -1.82 -12.67
N ASP A 160 -17.44 -1.71 -13.76
CA ASP A 160 -18.18 -2.82 -14.33
C ASP A 160 -17.24 -3.88 -14.94
N ALA A 161 -16.17 -3.46 -15.64
CA ALA A 161 -15.16 -4.38 -16.17
C ALA A 161 -14.41 -5.13 -15.06
N VAL A 162 -14.01 -4.44 -13.99
CA VAL A 162 -13.39 -5.02 -12.79
C VAL A 162 -14.30 -6.05 -12.17
N ARG A 163 -15.60 -5.72 -12.02
CA ARG A 163 -16.60 -6.65 -11.48
C ARG A 163 -16.77 -7.88 -12.36
N ALA A 164 -16.76 -7.71 -13.69
CA ALA A 164 -16.96 -8.80 -14.65
C ALA A 164 -15.78 -9.79 -14.68
N ARG A 165 -14.53 -9.29 -14.61
CA ARG A 165 -13.33 -10.15 -14.69
C ARG A 165 -12.75 -10.55 -13.33
N GLY A 166 -13.18 -9.92 -12.24
CA GLY A 166 -12.79 -10.26 -10.87
C GLY A 166 -11.56 -9.52 -10.32
N TYR A 167 -10.88 -8.69 -11.12
CA TYR A 167 -9.66 -7.98 -10.72
C TYR A 167 -9.53 -6.61 -11.37
N SER A 168 -8.81 -5.68 -10.72
CA SER A 168 -8.40 -4.39 -11.28
C SER A 168 -6.98 -4.46 -11.83
N VAL A 169 -6.68 -3.61 -12.81
CA VAL A 169 -5.37 -3.47 -13.44
C VAL A 169 -4.97 -2.01 -13.42
N GLU A 170 -3.88 -1.69 -12.76
CA GLU A 170 -3.27 -0.37 -12.82
C GLU A 170 -2.26 -0.35 -13.98
N ARG A 171 -2.44 0.59 -14.91
CA ARG A 171 -1.57 0.76 -16.08
C ARG A 171 -0.64 1.95 -15.93
N LEU A 172 0.52 1.84 -16.56
CA LEU A 172 1.41 2.98 -16.77
C LEU A 172 0.87 3.81 -17.95
N ALA A 173 0.77 5.13 -17.84
CA ALA A 173 0.43 5.94 -19.02
C ALA A 173 1.56 5.89 -20.06
N ASP A 174 1.20 5.61 -21.32
CA ASP A 174 2.14 5.37 -22.42
C ASP A 174 3.02 6.60 -22.76
N GLU A 175 2.60 7.83 -22.44
CA GLU A 175 3.38 9.07 -22.69
C GLU A 175 4.29 9.49 -21.52
N SER A 176 4.32 8.71 -20.43
CA SER A 176 4.93 9.11 -19.16
C SER A 176 6.28 8.47 -18.86
N ALA A 177 6.77 7.57 -19.72
CA ALA A 177 8.07 6.91 -19.56
C ALA A 177 9.24 7.91 -19.39
N PRO A 178 9.34 9.00 -20.18
CA PRO A 178 10.41 10.00 -20.01
C PRO A 178 10.29 10.77 -18.68
N ILE A 179 9.07 10.99 -18.20
CA ILE A 179 8.79 11.68 -16.93
C ILE A 179 9.14 10.76 -15.76
N LEU A 180 8.79 9.47 -15.83
CA LEU A 180 9.20 8.48 -14.83
C LEU A 180 10.72 8.27 -14.81
N GLU A 181 11.40 8.26 -15.97
CA GLU A 181 12.86 8.22 -16.03
C GLU A 181 13.49 9.46 -15.40
N ALA A 182 12.96 10.65 -15.69
CA ALA A 182 13.41 11.89 -15.05
C ALA A 182 13.19 11.86 -13.52
N LEU A 183 12.04 11.36 -13.06
CA LEU A 183 11.74 11.22 -11.63
C LEU A 183 12.59 10.12 -10.97
N ALA A 184 12.91 9.05 -11.67
CA ALA A 184 13.81 7.99 -11.21
C ALA A 184 15.27 8.47 -11.15
N ALA A 185 15.72 9.29 -12.11
CA ALA A 185 17.02 9.95 -12.09
C ALA A 185 17.13 10.98 -10.96
N MET A 186 16.04 11.70 -10.66
CA MET A 186 15.98 12.67 -9.56
C MET A 186 15.79 12.04 -8.18
N ARG A 187 15.38 10.76 -8.11
CA ARG A 187 15.26 9.96 -6.86
C ARG A 187 16.58 9.80 -6.11
N ASN A 188 17.70 9.98 -6.81
CA ASN A 188 19.07 9.96 -6.27
C ASN A 188 19.60 11.37 -5.90
N SER A 189 18.79 12.42 -6.08
CA SER A 189 19.13 13.81 -5.75
C SER A 189 18.43 14.24 -4.45
N PRO A 190 19.09 14.99 -3.55
CA PRO A 190 18.58 15.27 -2.22
C PRO A 190 17.50 16.38 -2.26
N VAL A 191 16.26 16.01 -2.60
CA VAL A 191 15.12 16.95 -2.62
C VAL A 191 14.20 16.70 -1.42
N THR A 192 13.79 17.79 -0.76
CA THR A 192 13.00 17.83 0.48
C THR A 192 11.50 17.56 0.29
N ASP A 193 10.85 17.10 1.37
CA ASP A 193 9.49 16.53 1.44
C ASP A 193 8.31 17.34 0.83
N PRO A 194 8.30 18.69 0.75
CA PRO A 194 7.18 19.43 0.15
C PRO A 194 7.02 19.19 -1.36
N LEU A 195 8.13 18.99 -2.08
CA LEU A 195 8.12 18.66 -3.51
C LEU A 195 7.64 17.23 -3.75
N ARG A 196 7.96 16.30 -2.83
CA ARG A 196 7.53 14.89 -2.88
C ARG A 196 5.99 14.75 -2.80
N ASN A 197 5.33 15.57 -1.98
CA ASN A 197 3.88 15.56 -1.85
C ASN A 197 3.17 16.24 -3.04
N ARG A 198 3.75 17.29 -3.62
CA ARG A 198 3.24 17.91 -4.87
C ARG A 198 3.45 17.02 -6.10
N LEU A 199 4.51 16.23 -6.13
CA LEU A 199 4.74 15.22 -7.18
C LEU A 199 3.82 14.00 -7.02
N GLY A 200 3.42 13.67 -5.79
CA GLY A 200 2.45 12.61 -5.51
C GLY A 200 1.09 12.82 -6.19
N SER A 201 0.62 14.07 -6.30
CA SER A 201 -0.60 14.38 -7.07
C SER A 201 -0.39 14.27 -8.58
N MET A 202 0.80 14.66 -9.09
CA MET A 202 1.12 14.52 -10.50
C MET A 202 1.29 13.06 -10.94
N ILE A 203 1.63 12.14 -10.03
CA ILE A 203 1.66 10.69 -10.32
C ILE A 203 0.24 10.14 -10.49
N THR A 204 -0.74 10.68 -9.77
CA THR A 204 -2.16 10.34 -9.97
C THR A 204 -2.66 10.79 -11.34
N ASP A 205 -2.14 11.92 -11.85
CA ASP A 205 -2.41 12.41 -13.21
C ASP A 205 -1.74 11.57 -14.31
N LEU A 206 -0.80 10.68 -13.96
CA LEU A 206 -0.04 9.80 -14.88
C LEU A 206 -0.51 8.33 -14.85
N ILE A 207 -1.49 7.99 -14.01
CA ILE A 207 -2.14 6.68 -14.03
C ILE A 207 -3.32 6.79 -15.00
N THR A 208 -3.24 6.07 -16.13
CA THR A 208 -4.46 5.90 -16.93
C THR A 208 -5.40 4.97 -16.16
N ILE A 209 -6.68 5.32 -16.18
CA ILE A 209 -7.76 4.47 -15.68
C ILE A 209 -7.67 3.12 -16.42
N ASP A 210 -7.66 2.04 -15.66
CA ASP A 210 -7.69 0.60 -16.02
C ASP A 210 -7.97 0.23 -17.49
N TYR A 211 -7.38 -0.86 -17.97
CA TYR A 211 -7.69 -1.39 -19.30
C TYR A 211 -9.14 -1.90 -19.36
N LEU A 212 -9.93 -1.33 -20.27
CA LEU A 212 -11.16 -1.95 -20.74
C LEU A 212 -10.85 -3.14 -21.65
N PRO A 213 -11.76 -4.12 -21.80
CA PRO A 213 -11.49 -5.34 -22.57
C PRO A 213 -11.04 -5.09 -24.02
N ASP A 214 -11.56 -4.05 -24.66
CA ASP A 214 -11.26 -3.64 -26.03
C ASP A 214 -9.95 -2.84 -26.18
N GLU A 215 -9.31 -2.48 -25.07
CA GLU A 215 -8.07 -1.69 -25.05
C GLU A 215 -6.80 -2.54 -24.88
N LEU A 216 -6.94 -3.85 -24.68
CA LEU A 216 -5.81 -4.74 -24.52
C LEU A 216 -5.07 -4.90 -25.86
N GLY A 217 -3.82 -4.47 -25.88
CA GLY A 217 -2.90 -4.66 -27.00
C GLY A 217 -2.13 -5.97 -26.90
N ALA A 218 -1.22 -6.17 -27.87
CA ALA A 218 -0.27 -7.29 -27.83
C ALA A 218 0.61 -7.28 -26.58
N GLU A 219 1.00 -6.08 -26.12
CA GLU A 219 1.81 -5.83 -24.92
C GLU A 219 1.21 -4.68 -24.12
N ASN A 220 0.94 -4.89 -22.84
CA ASN A 220 0.21 -3.98 -21.97
C ASN A 220 1.09 -3.57 -20.79
N ALA A 221 1.23 -2.27 -20.52
CA ALA A 221 2.04 -1.79 -19.39
C ALA A 221 1.25 -1.91 -18.09
N VAL A 222 1.69 -2.79 -17.19
CA VAL A 222 0.97 -3.16 -15.97
C VAL A 222 1.83 -2.85 -14.75
N VAL A 223 1.33 -1.97 -13.88
CA VAL A 223 1.96 -1.60 -12.62
C VAL A 223 1.50 -2.54 -11.52
N THR A 224 0.18 -2.68 -11.35
CA THR A 224 -0.42 -3.61 -10.39
C THR A 224 -1.62 -4.35 -10.96
N VAL A 225 -1.89 -5.55 -10.41
CA VAL A 225 -3.14 -6.30 -10.62
C VAL A 225 -3.70 -6.66 -9.25
N ALA A 226 -4.93 -6.26 -8.94
CA ALA A 226 -5.52 -6.44 -7.62
C ALA A 226 -6.82 -7.24 -7.67
N ALA A 227 -6.97 -8.20 -6.76
CA ALA A 227 -8.21 -8.94 -6.57
C ALA A 227 -8.79 -8.73 -5.16
N PRO A 228 -10.12 -8.56 -5.04
CA PRO A 228 -10.80 -8.28 -3.78
C PRO A 228 -10.83 -9.50 -2.85
N ILE A 229 -10.74 -9.23 -1.55
CA ILE A 229 -11.04 -10.17 -0.47
C ILE A 229 -12.35 -9.73 0.19
N PHE A 230 -13.29 -10.66 0.33
CA PHE A 230 -14.63 -10.38 0.84
C PHE A 230 -14.81 -10.81 2.29
N ALA A 231 -15.67 -10.08 3.00
CA ALA A 231 -16.39 -10.56 4.18
C ALA A 231 -17.89 -10.31 3.96
N GLY A 232 -18.64 -11.39 3.73
CA GLY A 232 -20.01 -11.28 3.22
C GLY A 232 -20.02 -10.68 1.81
N ASP A 233 -20.78 -9.61 1.61
CA ASP A 233 -20.89 -8.86 0.36
C ASP A 233 -19.90 -7.69 0.24
N ARG A 234 -19.14 -7.41 1.30
CA ARG A 234 -18.23 -6.26 1.37
C ARG A 234 -16.79 -6.66 1.09
N VAL A 235 -16.12 -5.87 0.25
CA VAL A 235 -14.66 -5.95 0.07
C VAL A 235 -13.97 -5.31 1.27
N ILE A 236 -13.24 -6.11 2.05
CA ILE A 236 -12.52 -5.67 3.25
C ILE A 236 -11.02 -5.51 3.02
N ALA A 237 -10.48 -6.18 2.00
CA ALA A 237 -9.08 -6.13 1.63
C ALA A 237 -8.91 -6.47 0.15
N ALA A 238 -7.69 -6.37 -0.35
CA ALA A 238 -7.32 -6.83 -1.68
C ALA A 238 -5.91 -7.41 -1.66
N VAL A 239 -5.68 -8.43 -2.48
CA VAL A 239 -4.34 -8.94 -2.79
C VAL A 239 -3.87 -8.27 -4.07
N VAL A 240 -2.68 -7.66 -4.05
CA VAL A 240 -2.18 -6.83 -5.14
C VAL A 240 -0.83 -7.33 -5.62
N ALA A 241 -0.79 -7.90 -6.83
CA ALA A 241 0.44 -8.27 -7.52
C ALA A 241 1.09 -7.03 -8.15
N CYS A 242 2.42 -6.99 -8.12
CA CYS A 242 3.21 -5.83 -8.55
C CYS A 242 4.21 -6.24 -9.66
N PRO A 243 3.72 -6.56 -10.87
CA PRO A 243 4.60 -6.99 -11.96
C PRO A 243 5.48 -5.85 -12.49
N ASP A 244 5.02 -4.59 -12.43
CA ASP A 244 5.75 -3.38 -12.87
C ASP A 244 6.49 -3.56 -14.20
N THR A 245 5.80 -4.11 -15.19
CA THR A 245 6.37 -4.54 -16.47
C THR A 245 5.32 -4.53 -17.60
N ARG A 246 5.73 -4.86 -18.82
CA ARG A 246 4.80 -5.13 -19.92
C ARG A 246 4.42 -6.62 -19.93
N LEU A 247 3.13 -6.88 -20.09
CA LEU A 247 2.56 -8.23 -20.17
C LEU A 247 1.74 -8.39 -21.44
N SER A 248 1.82 -9.56 -22.05
CA SER A 248 0.86 -9.94 -23.09
C SER A 248 -0.56 -9.98 -22.53
N ALA A 249 -1.58 -9.84 -23.38
CA ALA A 249 -2.98 -9.96 -22.92
C ALA A 249 -3.26 -11.33 -22.26
N GLN A 250 -2.60 -12.38 -22.75
CA GLN A 250 -2.71 -13.73 -22.16
C GLN A 250 -2.04 -13.79 -20.78
N ASP A 251 -0.84 -13.25 -20.63
CA ASP A 251 -0.13 -13.26 -19.34
C ASP A 251 -0.83 -12.39 -18.30
N LEU A 252 -1.40 -11.25 -18.71
CA LEU A 252 -2.24 -10.42 -17.84
C LEU A 252 -3.49 -11.19 -17.38
N THR A 253 -4.13 -11.94 -18.27
CA THR A 253 -5.29 -12.77 -17.92
C THR A 253 -4.90 -13.90 -16.95
N ASN A 254 -3.77 -14.56 -17.20
CA ASN A 254 -3.23 -15.61 -16.33
C ASN A 254 -2.91 -15.06 -14.94
N LEU A 255 -2.24 -13.90 -14.87
CA LEU A 255 -1.93 -13.22 -13.61
C LEU A 255 -3.20 -12.80 -12.87
N GLY A 256 -4.19 -12.27 -13.59
CA GLY A 256 -5.51 -11.94 -13.07
C GLY A 256 -6.23 -13.14 -12.45
N ALA A 257 -6.20 -14.30 -13.10
CA ALA A 257 -6.75 -15.54 -12.56
C ALA A 257 -5.98 -16.04 -11.31
N ALA A 258 -4.65 -15.97 -11.34
CA ALA A 258 -3.81 -16.37 -10.22
C ALA A 258 -4.06 -15.51 -8.96
N ILE A 259 -4.09 -14.18 -9.12
CA ILE A 259 -4.32 -13.27 -7.99
C ILE A 259 -5.74 -13.40 -7.43
N THR A 260 -6.73 -13.62 -8.30
CA THR A 260 -8.12 -13.88 -7.90
C THR A 260 -8.23 -15.18 -7.10
N THR A 261 -7.58 -16.26 -7.56
CA THR A 261 -7.54 -17.54 -6.83
C THR A 261 -6.93 -17.38 -5.44
N THR A 262 -5.85 -16.61 -5.31
CA THR A 262 -5.24 -16.29 -4.01
C THR A 262 -6.19 -15.50 -3.11
N ALA A 263 -6.86 -14.48 -3.64
CA ALA A 263 -7.83 -13.68 -2.89
C ALA A 263 -9.05 -14.51 -2.44
N GLU A 264 -9.52 -15.46 -3.25
CA GLU A 264 -10.59 -16.41 -2.89
C GLU A 264 -10.17 -17.38 -1.79
N LYS A 265 -8.93 -17.89 -1.81
CA LYS A 265 -8.38 -18.71 -0.71
C LYS A 265 -8.40 -17.92 0.60
N ILE A 266 -7.96 -16.66 0.59
CA ILE A 266 -7.98 -15.78 1.77
C ILE A 266 -9.42 -15.49 2.22
N THR A 267 -10.31 -15.16 1.28
CA THR A 267 -11.74 -14.89 1.54
C THR A 267 -12.40 -16.05 2.30
N ARG A 268 -12.25 -17.29 1.80
CA ARG A 268 -12.83 -18.49 2.43
C ARG A 268 -12.33 -18.70 3.86
N THR A 269 -11.05 -18.39 4.09
CA THR A 269 -10.42 -18.53 5.40
C THR A 269 -10.88 -17.44 6.37
N THR A 270 -11.33 -16.29 5.85
CA THR A 270 -11.85 -15.16 6.64
C THR A 270 -13.31 -15.37 7.04
N THR A 271 -14.13 -16.00 6.18
CA THR A 271 -15.53 -16.39 6.50
C THR A 271 -15.67 -17.46 7.60
N GLY A 272 -14.55 -18.01 8.08
CA GLY A 272 -14.52 -18.97 9.20
C GLY A 272 -14.23 -18.35 10.58
N ILE A 273 -14.13 -17.01 10.67
CA ILE A 273 -13.92 -16.23 11.89
C ILE A 273 -15.22 -15.51 12.26
#